data_AF-E3NY73-F1
#
_entry.id   AF-E3NY73-F1
#
_cell.length_a   1.000
_cell.length_b   1.000
_cell.length_c   1.000
_cell.angle_alpha   90.00
_cell.angle_beta   90.00
_cell.angle_gamma   90.00
#
_symmetry.space_group_name_H-M   'P 1'
#
loop_
_entity.id
_entity.type
_entity.pdbx_description
1 polymer ?
#
loop_
_entity_poly.entity_id
_entity_poly.type
_entity_poly.pdbx_seq_one_letter_code
_entity_poly.pdbx_strand_id
1 'polypeptide(L)'
;MPQVILYDNACKLLAHIYKSPAEERDQFTQSIVAVDAFHFKSHKEDDCFCRKWTDPNLYPQLKKDGSWIFNSSAAEIANIWYGGFASICRNMTAVHFNFFLNEMVRLRNIWICEKLSQRPNVVHIGTLTF
;
A
#
# COMPACT_ATOMS: atom_id res chain seq x y z
N MET A 1 8.32 11.65 7.34
CA MET A 1 7.50 10.97 6.30
C MET A 1 7.51 9.45 6.52
N PRO A 2 6.54 8.69 5.98
CA PRO A 2 6.56 7.22 6.02
C PRO A 2 7.86 6.65 5.44
N GLN A 3 8.37 5.56 6.01
CA GLN A 3 9.61 4.94 5.52
C GLN A 3 9.45 4.30 4.13
N VAL A 4 8.23 3.84 3.81
CA VAL A 4 7.90 3.24 2.51
C VAL A 4 6.60 3.85 2.01
N ILE A 5 6.62 4.34 0.78
CA ILE A 5 5.49 4.85 0.02
C ILE A 5 5.42 4.03 -1.27
N LEU A 6 4.39 3.20 -1.40
CA LEU A 6 4.26 2.27 -2.51
C LEU A 6 2.83 2.23 -3.04
N TYR A 7 2.65 2.59 -4.31
CA TYR A 7 1.38 2.56 -5.03
C TYR A 7 1.60 2.81 -6.53
N ASP A 8 0.58 2.57 -7.36
CA ASP A 8 0.62 2.60 -8.83
C ASP A 8 1.28 3.84 -9.44
N ASN A 9 0.89 5.03 -8.97
CA ASN A 9 1.36 6.30 -9.53
C ASN A 9 2.49 6.94 -8.69
N ALA A 10 3.25 6.16 -7.92
CA ALA A 10 4.32 6.68 -7.07
C ALA A 10 5.41 7.44 -7.86
N CYS A 11 5.60 7.10 -9.14
CA CYS A 11 6.48 7.86 -10.03
C CYS A 11 6.08 9.33 -10.20
N LYS A 12 4.78 9.64 -10.25
CA LYS A 12 4.29 11.01 -10.37
C LYS A 12 4.55 11.80 -9.08
N LEU A 13 4.38 11.14 -7.93
CA LEU A 13 4.73 11.72 -6.64
C LEU A 13 6.23 11.97 -6.53
N LEU A 14 7.06 11.01 -6.91
CA LEU A 14 8.51 11.20 -6.86
C LEU A 14 8.94 12.33 -7.81
N ALA A 15 8.40 12.39 -9.02
CA ALA A 15 8.65 13.50 -9.94
C ALA A 15 8.20 14.86 -9.39
N HIS A 16 7.12 14.90 -8.62
CA HIS A 16 6.67 16.10 -7.92
C HIS A 16 7.64 16.48 -6.78
N ILE A 17 8.00 15.54 -5.91
CA ILE A 17 8.98 15.73 -4.82
C ILE A 17 10.30 16.29 -5.33
N TYR A 18 10.80 15.79 -6.48
CA TYR A 18 12.05 16.29 -7.08
C TYR A 18 11.96 17.74 -7.58
N LYS A 19 10.75 18.22 -7.90
CA LYS A 19 10.49 19.60 -8.34
C LYS A 19 10.14 20.54 -7.18
N SER A 20 9.83 19.99 -6.00
CA SER A 20 9.54 20.78 -4.80
C SER A 20 10.78 21.51 -4.25
N PRO A 21 10.57 22.58 -3.46
CA PRO A 21 11.64 23.24 -2.71
C PRO A 21 12.43 22.26 -1.83
N ALA A 22 13.69 22.61 -1.53
CA ALA A 22 14.58 21.74 -0.76
C ALA A 22 13.97 21.31 0.59
N GLU A 23 13.38 22.24 1.34
CA GLU A 23 12.77 21.96 2.64
C GLU A 23 11.66 20.89 2.58
N GLU A 24 10.85 20.87 1.52
CA GLU A 24 9.81 19.85 1.33
C GLU A 24 10.42 18.52 0.87
N ARG A 25 11.33 18.58 -0.10
CA ARG A 25 12.00 17.39 -0.65
C ARG A 25 12.79 16.64 0.41
N ASP A 26 13.47 17.37 1.28
CA ASP A 26 14.37 16.81 2.29
C ASP A 26 13.63 15.97 3.33
N GLN A 27 12.32 16.21 3.52
CA GLN A 27 11.43 15.40 4.38
C GLN A 27 11.26 13.95 3.90
N PHE A 28 11.51 13.68 2.62
CA PHE A 28 11.38 12.36 1.99
C PHE A 28 12.72 11.65 1.78
N THR A 29 13.85 12.22 2.21
CA THR A 29 15.19 11.63 2.00
C THR A 29 15.35 10.24 2.61
N GLN A 30 14.59 9.92 3.66
CA GLN A 30 14.57 8.62 4.32
C GLN A 30 13.42 7.72 3.85
N SER A 31 12.61 8.17 2.87
CA SER A 31 11.47 7.44 2.33
C SER A 31 11.87 6.70 1.06
N ILE A 32 11.49 5.42 0.99
CA ILE A 32 11.46 4.69 -0.27
C ILE A 32 10.15 5.07 -0.98
N VAL A 33 10.24 5.57 -2.21
CA VAL A 33 9.08 5.88 -3.05
C VAL A 33 9.15 5.00 -4.30
N ALA A 34 8.38 3.92 -4.31
CA ALA A 34 8.43 2.93 -5.38
C ALA A 34 7.03 2.69 -5.98
N VAL A 35 6.99 2.37 -7.26
CA VAL A 35 5.76 1.93 -7.92
C VAL A 35 5.44 0.51 -7.47
N ASP A 36 4.16 0.18 -7.38
CA ASP A 36 3.73 -1.19 -7.13
C ASP A 36 4.36 -2.19 -8.12
N ALA A 37 4.84 -3.33 -7.62
CA ALA A 37 5.58 -4.30 -8.44
C ALA A 37 4.75 -4.94 -9.56
N PHE A 38 3.42 -5.05 -9.39
CA PHE A 38 2.53 -5.51 -10.46
C PHE A 38 2.26 -4.39 -11.46
N HIS A 39 1.99 -3.17 -10.99
CA HIS A 39 1.76 -2.01 -11.83
C HIS A 39 3.00 -1.64 -12.66
N PHE A 40 4.20 -1.75 -12.08
CA PHE A 40 5.47 -1.39 -12.72
C PHE A 40 5.71 -2.19 -14.01
N LYS A 41 5.23 -3.43 -14.11
CA LYS A 41 5.33 -4.24 -15.34
C LYS A 41 4.61 -3.61 -16.54
N SER A 42 3.63 -2.76 -16.28
CA SER A 42 2.85 -2.06 -17.31
C SER A 42 3.44 -0.70 -17.67
N HIS A 43 4.49 -0.25 -16.99
CA HIS A 43 5.20 0.96 -17.38
C HIS A 43 5.91 0.74 -18.71
N LYS A 44 5.88 1.78 -19.56
CA LYS A 44 6.59 1.71 -20.83
C LYS A 44 8.08 1.58 -20.60
N GLU A 45 8.73 0.80 -21.45
CA GLU A 45 10.18 0.64 -21.40
C GLU A 45 10.90 1.98 -21.64
N ASP A 46 10.36 2.93 -22.38
CA ASP A 46 11.01 4.22 -22.59
C ASP A 46 10.84 5.21 -21.42
N ASP A 47 10.12 4.86 -20.35
CA ASP A 47 10.00 5.68 -19.15
C ASP A 47 11.28 5.58 -18.28
N CYS A 48 12.30 6.32 -18.71
CA CYS A 48 13.60 6.38 -18.06
C CYS A 48 13.53 6.88 -16.61
N PHE A 49 12.55 7.71 -16.25
CA PHE A 49 12.42 8.20 -14.88
C PHE A 49 11.91 7.10 -13.96
N CYS A 50 10.83 6.43 -14.35
CA CYS A 50 10.24 5.35 -13.55
C CYS A 50 11.22 4.21 -13.31
N ARG A 51 11.91 3.75 -14.37
CA ARG A 51 12.87 2.64 -14.24
C ARG A 51 14.09 2.99 -13.41
N LYS A 52 14.52 4.26 -13.44
CA LYS A 52 15.70 4.70 -12.71
C LYS A 52 15.43 4.88 -11.22
N TRP A 53 14.23 5.32 -10.84
CA TRP A 53 14.00 5.83 -9.49
C TRP A 53 12.84 5.19 -8.74
N THR A 54 11.94 4.47 -9.41
CA THR A 54 10.75 3.90 -8.76
C THR A 54 10.57 2.40 -8.94
N ASP A 55 11.53 1.72 -9.58
CA ASP A 55 11.51 0.25 -9.63
C ASP A 55 11.67 -0.30 -8.20
N PRO A 56 10.68 -1.04 -7.66
CA PRO A 56 10.77 -1.61 -6.32
C PRO A 56 11.93 -2.60 -6.16
N ASN A 57 12.47 -3.16 -7.25
CA ASN A 57 13.65 -4.04 -7.21
C ASN A 57 14.95 -3.30 -6.86
N LEU A 58 14.99 -1.96 -6.97
CA LEU A 58 16.14 -1.14 -6.56
C LEU A 58 16.30 -1.06 -5.04
N TYR A 59 15.33 -1.56 -4.28
CA TYR A 59 15.28 -1.48 -2.83
C TYR A 59 15.30 -2.88 -2.20
N PRO A 60 16.48 -3.50 -2.01
CA PRO A 60 16.60 -4.85 -1.42
C PRO A 60 15.92 -4.99 -0.06
N GLN A 61 15.83 -3.92 0.73
CA GLN A 61 15.14 -3.87 2.02
C GLN A 61 13.63 -4.14 1.93
N LEU A 62 13.05 -4.09 0.73
CA LEU A 62 11.67 -4.50 0.46
C LEU A 62 11.51 -6.02 0.29
N LYS A 63 12.60 -6.78 0.34
CA LYS A 63 12.61 -8.23 0.20
C LYS A 63 13.27 -8.92 1.39
N LYS A 64 12.76 -10.09 1.72
CA LYS A 64 13.34 -11.04 2.67
C LYS A 64 13.41 -12.40 1.97
N ASP A 65 14.59 -13.01 1.96
CA ASP A 65 14.84 -14.32 1.33
C ASP A 65 14.36 -14.37 -0.14
N GLY A 66 14.55 -13.27 -0.88
CA GLY A 66 14.14 -13.14 -2.28
C GLY A 66 12.64 -12.85 -2.51
N SER A 67 11.82 -12.88 -1.46
CA SER A 67 10.38 -12.61 -1.53
C SER A 67 10.03 -11.22 -0.99
N TRP A 68 8.96 -10.60 -1.52
CA TRP A 68 8.48 -9.32 -1.02
C TRP A 68 8.01 -9.42 0.44
N ILE A 69 8.40 -8.46 1.28
CA ILE A 69 7.96 -8.42 2.69
C ILE A 69 6.54 -7.87 2.88
N PHE A 70 5.97 -7.29 1.82
CA PHE A 70 4.61 -6.75 1.80
C PHE A 70 3.82 -7.38 0.65
N ASN A 71 2.50 -7.41 0.83
CA ASN A 71 1.56 -7.84 -0.20
C ASN A 71 0.81 -6.61 -0.73
N SER A 72 1.32 -6.01 -1.81
CA SER A 72 0.76 -4.79 -2.36
C SER A 72 -0.62 -4.98 -2.99
N SER A 73 -0.90 -6.14 -3.59
CA SER A 73 -2.25 -6.47 -4.08
C SER A 73 -3.27 -6.54 -2.94
N ALA A 74 -2.89 -7.11 -1.79
CA ALA A 74 -3.75 -7.10 -0.61
C ALA A 74 -3.97 -5.67 -0.09
N ALA A 75 -2.93 -4.83 -0.12
CA ALA A 75 -3.04 -3.42 0.26
C ALA A 75 -3.96 -2.62 -0.70
N GLU A 76 -3.88 -2.87 -2.01
CA GLU A 76 -4.75 -2.25 -3.01
C GLU A 76 -6.22 -2.63 -2.77
N ILE A 77 -6.52 -3.93 -2.60
CA ILE A 77 -7.88 -4.39 -2.31
C ILE A 77 -8.40 -3.82 -0.99
N ALA A 78 -7.54 -3.71 0.03
CA ALA A 78 -7.90 -3.07 1.29
C ALA A 78 -8.20 -1.57 1.11
N ASN A 79 -7.41 -0.85 0.32
CA ASN A 79 -7.62 0.56 0.01
C ASN A 79 -8.91 0.80 -0.79
N ILE A 80 -9.25 -0.08 -1.74
CA ILE A 80 -10.52 -0.02 -2.47
C ILE A 80 -11.71 -0.16 -1.52
N TRP A 81 -11.64 -1.13 -0.60
CA TRP A 81 -12.67 -1.28 0.43
C TRP A 81 -12.76 -0.05 1.34
N TYR A 82 -11.61 0.46 1.80
CA TYR A 82 -11.53 1.67 2.62
C TYR A 82 -12.09 2.90 1.90
N GLY A 83 -11.96 2.98 0.57
CA GLY A 83 -12.47 4.08 -0.25
C GLY A 83 -13.97 4.37 -0.02
N GLY A 84 -14.77 3.36 0.33
CA GLY A 84 -16.18 3.53 0.69
C GLY A 84 -16.43 4.31 1.98
N PHE A 85 -15.43 4.44 2.86
CA PHE A 85 -15.49 5.16 4.14
C PHE A 85 -14.65 6.43 4.14
N ALA A 86 -13.91 6.72 3.07
CA ALA A 86 -12.97 7.83 3.02
C ALA A 86 -13.61 9.19 3.35
N SER A 87 -14.87 9.41 2.94
CA SER A 87 -15.59 10.67 3.20
C SER A 87 -15.86 10.90 4.69
N ILE A 88 -16.29 9.88 5.43
CA ILE A 88 -16.55 9.98 6.87
C ILE A 88 -15.25 10.04 7.67
N CYS A 89 -14.21 9.34 7.22
CA CYS A 89 -12.91 9.31 7.89
C CYS A 89 -12.15 10.64 7.80
N ARG A 90 -12.34 11.44 6.73
CA ARG A 90 -11.64 12.73 6.54
C ARG A 90 -11.82 13.73 7.67
N ASN A 91 -12.97 13.70 8.36
CA ASN A 91 -13.31 14.65 9.42
C ASN A 91 -13.14 14.06 10.82
N MET A 92 -12.60 12.85 10.94
CA MET A 92 -12.38 12.21 12.23
C MET A 92 -11.09 12.73 12.89
N THR A 93 -11.11 12.84 14.21
CA THR A 93 -9.87 12.96 14.99
C THR A 93 -9.07 11.66 14.86
N ALA A 94 -7.77 11.70 15.11
CA ALA A 94 -6.91 10.52 15.04
C ALA A 94 -7.43 9.35 15.91
N VAL A 95 -7.97 9.65 17.09
CA VAL A 95 -8.55 8.64 18.00
C VAL A 95 -9.78 7.97 17.38
N HIS A 96 -10.73 8.76 16.87
CA HIS A 96 -11.94 8.23 16.23
C HIS A 96 -11.62 7.48 14.94
N PHE A 97 -10.68 8.00 14.14
CA PHE A 97 -10.21 7.36 12.92
C PHE A 97 -9.63 5.97 13.21
N ASN A 98 -8.73 5.87 14.20
CA ASN A 98 -8.12 4.60 14.59
C ASN A 98 -9.15 3.61 15.15
N PHE A 99 -10.05 4.07 16.02
CA PHE A 99 -11.12 3.23 16.56
C PHE A 99 -12.03 2.71 15.43
N PHE A 100 -12.49 3.60 14.57
CA PHE A 100 -13.36 3.26 13.45
C PHE A 100 -12.69 2.25 12.51
N LEU A 101 -11.45 2.50 12.09
CA LEU A 101 -10.74 1.57 11.21
C LEU A 101 -10.54 0.20 11.84
N ASN A 102 -10.13 0.13 13.12
CA ASN A 102 -9.97 -1.14 13.81
C ASN A 102 -11.27 -1.95 13.80
N GLU A 103 -12.39 -1.30 14.11
CA GLU A 103 -13.68 -1.99 14.15
C GLU A 103 -14.16 -2.39 12.76
N MET A 104 -14.02 -1.53 11.76
CA MET A 104 -14.42 -1.84 10.39
C MET A 104 -13.58 -2.96 9.78
N VAL A 105 -12.28 -3.02 10.07
CA VAL A 105 -11.40 -4.12 9.64
C VAL A 105 -11.82 -5.42 10.32
N ARG A 106 -12.09 -5.39 11.63
CA ARG A 106 -12.58 -6.55 12.38
C ARG A 106 -13.89 -7.09 11.80
N LEU A 107 -14.88 -6.22 11.60
CA LEU A 107 -16.18 -6.57 11.02
C LEU A 107 -16.05 -7.12 9.60
N ARG A 108 -15.21 -6.50 8.75
CA ARG A 108 -14.92 -7.01 7.41
C ARG A 108 -14.33 -8.40 7.45
N ASN A 109 -13.37 -8.65 8.33
CA ASN A 109 -12.73 -9.97 8.44
C ASN A 109 -13.74 -11.04 8.86
N ILE A 110 -14.60 -10.76 9.83
CA ILE A 110 -15.71 -11.66 10.22
C ILE A 110 -16.60 -11.96 9.02
N TRP A 111 -17.08 -10.93 8.34
CA TRP A 111 -17.95 -11.08 7.17
C TRP A 111 -17.30 -11.86 6.03
N ILE A 112 -16.01 -11.60 5.74
CA ILE A 112 -15.26 -12.35 4.72
C ILE A 112 -15.12 -13.82 5.12
N CYS A 113 -14.77 -14.11 6.36
CA CYS A 113 -14.63 -15.49 6.84
C CYS A 113 -15.96 -16.25 6.77
N GLU A 114 -17.07 -15.64 7.20
CA GLU A 114 -18.41 -16.22 7.08
C GLU A 114 -18.82 -16.46 5.63
N LYS A 115 -18.52 -15.53 4.72
CA LYS A 115 -18.84 -15.69 3.30
C LYS A 115 -17.98 -16.77 2.64
N LEU A 116 -16.71 -16.87 3.01
CA LEU A 116 -15.78 -17.85 2.45
C LEU A 116 -16.02 -19.25 2.98
N SER A 117 -16.47 -19.40 4.23
CA SER A 117 -16.80 -20.72 4.81
C SER A 117 -17.96 -21.42 4.11
N GLN A 118 -18.83 -20.67 3.43
CA GLN A 118 -19.91 -21.21 2.61
C GLN A 118 -19.41 -21.79 1.28
N ARG A 119 -18.14 -21.59 0.90
CA ARG A 119 -17.58 -22.09 -0.36
C ARG A 119 -16.95 -23.47 -0.14
N PRO A 120 -17.39 -24.53 -0.84
CA PRO A 120 -16.92 -25.90 -0.61
C PRO A 120 -15.43 -26.09 -0.92
N ASN A 121 -14.84 -25.20 -1.72
CA ASN A 121 -13.47 -25.32 -2.22
C ASN A 121 -12.50 -24.34 -1.52
N VAL A 122 -12.92 -23.71 -0.43
CA VAL A 122 -12.10 -22.76 0.31
C VAL A 122 -11.88 -23.28 1.73
N VAL A 123 -10.62 -23.46 2.10
CA VAL A 123 -10.22 -23.90 3.45
C VAL A 123 -9.65 -22.71 4.20
N HIS A 124 -10.18 -22.46 5.41
CA HIS A 124 -9.64 -21.44 6.30
C HIS A 124 -8.33 -21.95 6.91
N ILE A 125 -7.20 -21.30 6.56
CA ILE A 125 -5.85 -21.72 6.98
C ILE A 125 -5.40 -21.13 8.33
N GLY A 126 -6.27 -20.43 9.07
CA GLY A 126 -6.08 -20.13 10.49
C GLY A 126 -6.19 -18.67 10.91
N THR A 127 -6.22 -18.47 12.22
CA THR A 127 -6.14 -17.17 12.91
C THR A 127 -4.67 -16.85 13.10
N LEU A 128 -4.05 -16.16 12.14
CA LEU A 128 -2.65 -15.73 12.29
C LEU A 128 -2.59 -14.68 13.41
N THR A 129 -2.26 -15.13 14.62
CA THR A 129 -1.71 -14.27 15.67
C THR A 129 -0.29 -13.91 15.27
N PHE A 130 -0.11 -12.63 14.92
CA PHE A 130 1.21 -12.00 14.81
C PHE A 130 1.71 -11.59 16.18
#